data_AF-A0A2A4J3F0-F1
#
_entry.id   AF-A0A2A4J3F0-F1
#
_cell.length_a   1.000
_cell.length_b   1.000
_cell.length_c   1.000
_cell.angle_alpha   90.00
_cell.angle_beta   90.00
_cell.angle_gamma   90.00
#
_symmetry.space_group_name_H-M   'P 1'
#
loop_
_entity.id
_entity.type
_entity.pdbx_description
1 polymer ?
#
loop_
_entity_poly.entity_id
_entity_poly.type
_entity_poly.pdbx_seq_one_letter_code
_entity_poly.pdbx_strand_id
1 'polypeptide(L)'
;HTAAICNGTKIRDSALLPNSPERRIPAWQKRLRKKIEELRRDIDELHRFWSGIWSEPVRHNTDAEWLEADADIIEKITPMQFEHIPIDVFVRVLNKAHNWKAPGSDQIHNYWYKKLTTVHPLIHNHINQFIQTPHSMPHF
;
A
#
# COMPACT_ATOMS: atom_id res chain seq x y z
N HIS A 1 -31.38 12.32 57.43
CA HIS A 1 -30.00 12.00 57.04
C HIS A 1 -29.92 10.51 56.76
N THR A 2 -29.85 10.12 55.48
CA THR A 2 -29.75 8.70 55.08
C THR A 2 -28.37 8.49 54.48
N ALA A 3 -27.49 7.80 55.20
CA ALA A 3 -26.16 7.45 54.74
C ALA A 3 -26.21 6.15 53.92
N ALA A 4 -25.51 6.13 52.79
CA ALA A 4 -25.34 4.96 51.95
C ALA A 4 -24.25 4.04 52.52
N ILE A 5 -24.52 2.73 52.57
CA ILE A 5 -23.54 1.70 52.96
C ILE A 5 -22.91 1.13 51.69
N CYS A 6 -21.60 1.34 51.52
CA CYS A 6 -20.82 0.78 50.42
C CYS A 6 -20.36 -0.66 50.76
N ASN A 7 -20.71 -1.63 49.91
CA ASN A 7 -20.27 -3.03 50.07
C ASN A 7 -18.90 -3.24 49.41
N GLY A 8 -17.83 -3.12 50.21
CA GLY A 8 -16.48 -3.53 49.81
C GLY A 8 -16.37 -5.06 49.70
N THR A 9 -15.90 -5.56 48.56
CA THR A 9 -15.65 -6.99 48.36
C THR A 9 -14.37 -7.40 49.09
N LYS A 10 -14.50 -8.15 50.19
CA LYS A 10 -13.37 -8.77 50.90
C LYS A 10 -12.74 -9.86 50.02
N ILE A 11 -11.46 -9.71 49.69
CA ILE A 11 -10.61 -10.77 49.13
C ILE A 11 -10.22 -11.70 50.28
N ARG A 12 -10.53 -12.99 50.17
CA ARG A 12 -10.01 -14.04 51.08
C ARG A 12 -9.12 -14.99 50.29
N ASP A 13 -7.92 -15.20 50.82
CA ASP A 13 -7.03 -16.30 50.43
C ASP A 13 -7.75 -17.64 50.64
N SER A 14 -7.89 -18.43 49.57
CA SER A 14 -8.54 -19.73 49.62
C SER A 14 -7.50 -20.84 49.51
N ALA A 15 -7.06 -21.32 50.68
CA ALA A 15 -6.61 -22.70 50.82
C ALA A 15 -7.80 -23.64 50.54
N LEU A 16 -7.58 -24.58 49.62
CA LEU A 16 -8.26 -25.86 49.42
C LEU A 16 -9.70 -25.99 49.99
N LEU A 17 -10.71 -25.78 49.15
CA LEU A 17 -12.09 -26.26 49.37
C LEU A 17 -12.45 -27.32 48.33
N PRO A 18 -12.96 -28.51 48.73
CA PRO A 18 -13.43 -29.52 47.81
C PRO A 18 -14.82 -29.15 47.28
N ASN A 19 -15.02 -29.35 45.97
CA ASN A 19 -16.27 -29.15 45.22
C ASN A 19 -16.84 -27.71 45.22
N SER A 20 -16.23 -26.85 44.41
CA SER A 20 -16.96 -25.69 43.86
C SER A 20 -17.98 -26.18 42.82
N PRO A 21 -19.26 -25.76 42.86
CA PRO A 21 -20.18 -26.00 41.77
C PRO A 21 -19.62 -25.32 40.53
N GLU A 22 -19.57 -26.02 39.40
CA GLU A 22 -19.12 -25.46 38.12
C GLU A 22 -19.74 -24.07 37.92
N ARG A 23 -18.90 -23.04 37.92
CA ARG A 23 -19.36 -21.65 37.78
C ARG A 23 -20.09 -21.54 36.44
N ARG A 24 -21.43 -21.45 36.49
CA ARG A 24 -22.25 -21.33 35.28
C ARG A 24 -21.80 -20.10 34.49
N ILE A 25 -21.34 -20.33 33.27
CA ILE A 25 -20.89 -19.26 32.38
C ILE A 25 -22.08 -18.34 32.08
N PRO A 26 -22.02 -17.06 32.42
CA PRO A 26 -23.09 -16.11 32.14
C PRO A 26 -23.38 -16.02 30.64
N ALA A 27 -24.63 -15.74 30.29
CA ALA A 27 -25.04 -15.63 28.88
C ALA A 27 -24.25 -14.57 28.10
N TRP A 28 -23.86 -13.46 28.75
CA TRP A 28 -23.03 -12.42 28.12
C TRP A 28 -21.65 -12.95 27.73
N GLN A 29 -21.04 -13.80 28.57
CA GLN A 29 -19.72 -14.38 28.30
C GLN A 29 -19.80 -15.38 27.14
N LYS A 30 -20.89 -16.14 27.02
CA LYS A 30 -21.13 -17.02 25.85
C LYS A 30 -21.30 -16.20 24.57
N ARG A 31 -22.07 -15.11 24.61
CA ARG A 31 -22.26 -14.19 23.47
C ARG A 31 -20.94 -13.57 23.02
N LEU A 32 -20.12 -13.09 23.97
CA LEU A 32 -18.82 -12.49 23.67
C LEU A 32 -17.88 -13.48 22.98
N ARG A 33 -17.80 -14.71 23.52
CA ARG A 33 -16.99 -15.79 22.94
C ARG A 33 -17.42 -16.13 21.52
N LYS A 34 -18.73 -16.25 21.29
CA LYS A 34 -19.28 -16.49 19.94
C LYS A 34 -18.88 -15.36 18.98
N LYS A 35 -18.98 -14.10 19.41
CA LYS A 35 -18.64 -12.97 18.57
C LYS A 35 -17.16 -12.90 18.24
N ILE A 36 -16.28 -13.23 19.18
CA ILE A 36 -14.84 -13.34 18.95
C ILE A 36 -14.53 -14.41 17.90
N GLU A 37 -15.20 -15.55 18.00
CA GLU A 37 -14.99 -16.66 17.05
C GLU A 37 -15.46 -16.30 15.63
N GLU A 38 -16.63 -15.66 15.51
CA GLU A 38 -17.12 -15.14 14.24
C GLU A 38 -16.12 -14.15 13.62
N LEU A 39 -15.65 -13.17 14.40
CA LEU A 39 -14.69 -12.16 13.92
C LEU A 39 -13.36 -12.77 13.47
N ARG A 40 -12.86 -13.79 14.19
CA ARG A 40 -11.62 -14.48 13.81
C ARG A 40 -11.77 -15.19 12.47
N ARG A 41 -12.89 -15.90 12.27
CA ARG A 41 -13.17 -16.57 11.00
C ARG A 41 -13.23 -15.58 9.84
N ASP A 42 -13.91 -14.45 10.04
CA ASP A 42 -14.05 -13.42 9.00
C ASP A 42 -12.68 -12.80 8.64
N ILE A 43 -11.80 -12.60 9.64
CA ILE A 43 -10.42 -12.14 9.42
C ILE A 43 -9.60 -13.18 8.65
N ASP A 44 -9.70 -14.45 9.01
CA ASP A 44 -8.98 -15.53 8.33
C ASP A 44 -9.42 -15.68 6.86
N GLU A 45 -10.71 -15.56 6.59
CA GLU A 45 -11.26 -15.61 5.24
C GLU A 45 -10.79 -14.42 4.39
N LEU A 46 -10.83 -13.21 4.96
CA LEU A 46 -10.31 -12.00 4.30
C LEU A 46 -8.82 -12.12 4.01
N HIS A 47 -8.05 -12.62 4.99
CA HIS A 47 -6.61 -12.82 4.83
C HIS A 47 -6.32 -13.84 3.71
N ARG A 48 -7.00 -14.99 3.70
CA ARG A 48 -6.83 -16.01 2.65
C ARG A 48 -7.18 -15.48 1.26
N PHE A 49 -8.26 -14.71 1.15
CA PHE A 49 -8.65 -14.10 -0.10
C PHE A 49 -7.55 -13.18 -0.65
N TRP A 50 -7.05 -12.26 0.18
CA TRP A 50 -6.00 -11.33 -0.27
C TRP A 50 -4.64 -12.00 -0.47
N SER A 51 -4.28 -12.96 0.39
CA SER A 51 -3.00 -13.68 0.24
C SER A 51 -2.96 -14.53 -1.03
N GLY A 52 -4.08 -15.15 -1.42
CA GLY A 52 -4.16 -15.89 -2.69
C GLY A 52 -4.00 -15.00 -3.92
N ILE A 53 -4.36 -13.71 -3.84
CA ILE A 53 -4.20 -12.76 -4.95
C ILE A 53 -2.79 -12.13 -4.95
N TRP A 54 -2.23 -11.79 -3.78
CA TRP A 54 -1.03 -10.93 -3.68
C TRP A 54 0.24 -11.69 -3.30
N SER A 55 0.11 -12.81 -2.59
CA SER A 55 1.26 -13.53 -2.02
C SER A 55 1.67 -14.75 -2.83
N GLU A 56 0.77 -15.31 -3.64
CA GLU A 56 1.08 -16.45 -4.47
C GLU A 56 1.65 -15.99 -5.82
N PRO A 57 2.88 -16.41 -6.19
CA PRO A 57 3.46 -16.06 -7.48
C PRO A 57 2.68 -16.76 -8.60
N VAL A 58 1.92 -15.99 -9.37
CA VAL A 58 1.22 -16.46 -10.56
C VAL A 58 2.21 -16.54 -11.72
N ARG A 59 2.27 -17.69 -12.41
CA ARG A 59 2.98 -17.79 -13.68
C ARG A 59 2.11 -17.21 -14.78
N HIS A 60 2.54 -16.11 -15.39
CA HIS A 60 1.88 -15.54 -16.54
C HIS A 60 2.09 -16.43 -17.77
N ASN A 61 1.08 -16.53 -18.64
CA ASN A 61 1.21 -17.22 -19.92
C ASN A 61 2.04 -16.35 -20.87
N THR A 62 3.30 -16.70 -21.06
CA THR A 62 4.22 -16.02 -21.99
C THR A 62 3.98 -16.39 -23.44
N ASP A 63 3.22 -17.46 -23.69
CA ASP A 63 3.04 -18.07 -25.01
C ASP A 63 1.64 -17.80 -25.55
N ALA A 64 0.99 -16.73 -25.08
CA ALA A 64 -0.34 -16.37 -25.53
C ALA A 64 -0.28 -15.79 -26.96
N GLU A 65 -1.11 -16.28 -27.87
CA GLU A 65 -1.12 -15.87 -29.28
C GLU A 65 -1.21 -14.34 -29.50
N TRP A 66 -1.90 -13.62 -28.61
CA TRP A 66 -1.99 -12.17 -28.70
C TRP A 66 -0.65 -11.46 -28.46
N LEU A 67 0.29 -12.07 -27.70
CA LEU A 67 1.63 -11.51 -27.50
C LEU A 67 2.44 -11.57 -28.80
N GLU A 68 2.34 -12.66 -29.54
CA GLU A 68 3.01 -12.81 -30.84
C GLU A 68 2.38 -11.87 -31.89
N ALA A 69 1.04 -11.82 -31.93
CA ALA A 69 0.32 -10.93 -32.84
C ALA A 69 0.65 -9.45 -32.59
N ASP A 70 0.76 -9.04 -31.32
CA ASP A 70 1.16 -7.67 -30.96
C ASP A 70 2.63 -7.40 -31.28
N ALA A 71 3.53 -8.36 -31.09
CA ALA A 71 4.94 -8.21 -31.43
C ALA A 71 5.14 -7.89 -32.93
N ASP A 72 4.42 -8.61 -33.80
CA ASP A 72 4.43 -8.38 -35.26
C ASP A 72 3.88 -7.01 -35.65
N ILE A 73 2.90 -6.50 -34.89
CA ILE A 73 2.33 -5.16 -35.11
C ILE A 73 3.35 -4.11 -34.66
N ILE A 74 3.94 -4.29 -33.47
CA ILE A 74 4.89 -3.36 -32.86
C ILE A 74 6.15 -3.22 -33.73
N GLU A 75 6.67 -4.31 -34.29
CA GLU A 75 7.86 -4.28 -35.14
C GLU A 75 7.65 -3.43 -36.41
N LYS A 76 6.40 -3.34 -36.90
CA LYS A 76 6.04 -2.52 -38.07
C LYS A 76 5.86 -1.04 -37.74
N ILE A 77 5.80 -0.68 -36.45
CA ILE A 77 5.63 0.72 -36.03
C ILE A 77 6.98 1.43 -36.20
N THR A 78 6.99 2.46 -37.07
CA THR A 78 8.15 3.33 -37.18
C THR A 78 8.37 4.07 -35.85
N PRO A 79 9.58 4.04 -35.28
CA PRO A 79 9.87 4.77 -34.05
C PRO A 79 9.60 6.26 -34.24
N MET A 80 8.86 6.85 -33.30
CA MET A 80 8.66 8.29 -33.27
C MET A 80 10.02 8.98 -33.16
N GLN A 81 10.34 9.82 -34.14
CA GLN A 81 11.57 10.61 -34.10
C GLN A 81 11.42 11.68 -33.01
N PHE A 82 12.28 11.61 -32.00
CA PHE A 82 12.34 12.59 -30.93
C PHE A 82 13.45 13.61 -31.22
N GLU A 83 13.08 14.87 -31.43
CA GLU A 83 14.06 15.92 -31.75
C GLU A 83 14.72 16.49 -30.50
N HIS A 84 13.94 17.09 -29.59
CA HIS A 84 14.38 17.65 -28.30
C HIS A 84 13.19 18.33 -27.61
N ILE A 85 13.05 18.23 -26.29
CA ILE A 85 12.04 18.99 -25.53
C ILE A 85 12.61 20.38 -25.21
N PRO A 86 12.00 21.49 -25.64
CA PRO A 86 12.43 22.83 -25.24
C PRO A 86 12.27 23.09 -23.72
N ILE A 87 13.16 23.90 -23.14
CA ILE A 87 13.15 24.17 -21.69
C ILE A 87 11.87 24.86 -21.21
N ASP A 88 11.28 25.74 -22.02
CA ASP A 88 10.01 26.40 -21.71
C ASP A 88 8.84 25.40 -21.65
N VAL A 89 8.85 24.40 -22.53
CA VAL A 89 7.89 23.30 -22.53
C VAL A 89 8.04 22.48 -21.26
N PHE A 90 9.28 22.13 -20.89
CA PHE A 90 9.57 21.42 -19.65
C PHE A 90 9.06 22.17 -18.42
N VAL A 91 9.42 23.45 -18.27
CA VAL A 91 8.99 24.28 -17.12
C VAL A 91 7.48 24.42 -17.08
N ARG A 92 6.82 24.61 -18.24
CA ARG A 92 5.36 24.70 -18.34
C ARG A 92 4.68 23.42 -17.87
N VAL A 93 5.20 22.24 -18.23
CA VAL A 93 4.68 20.94 -17.79
C VAL A 93 4.94 20.72 -16.31
N LEU A 94 6.16 21.01 -15.83
CA LEU A 94 6.54 20.88 -14.43
C LEU A 94 5.60 21.67 -13.51
N ASN A 95 5.22 22.89 -13.93
CA ASN A 95 4.31 23.73 -13.17
C ASN A 95 2.88 23.18 -13.03
N LYS A 96 2.45 22.27 -13.92
CA LYS A 96 1.15 21.59 -13.83
C LYS A 96 1.12 20.45 -12.80
N ALA A 97 2.27 19.91 -12.39
CA ALA A 97 2.33 18.81 -11.43
C ALA A 97 1.73 19.21 -10.07
N HIS A 98 0.92 18.38 -9.41
CA HIS A 98 0.36 18.77 -8.11
C HIS A 98 1.43 18.75 -7.00
N ASN A 99 1.54 19.82 -6.21
CA ASN A 99 2.66 20.07 -5.29
C ASN A 99 2.91 18.94 -4.27
N TRP A 100 1.84 18.43 -3.68
CA TRP A 100 1.89 17.47 -2.56
C TRP A 100 1.45 16.07 -2.98
N LYS A 101 1.79 15.65 -4.20
CA LYS A 101 1.67 14.24 -4.59
C LYS A 101 2.74 13.41 -3.89
N ALA A 102 2.44 12.14 -3.65
CA ALA A 102 3.38 11.20 -3.06
C ALA A 102 4.71 11.23 -3.85
N PRO A 103 5.86 11.31 -3.16
CA PRO A 103 7.15 11.34 -3.81
C PRO A 103 7.51 9.96 -4.39
N GLY A 104 8.47 9.95 -5.31
CA GLY A 104 9.02 8.71 -5.86
C GLY A 104 10.03 8.05 -4.91
N SER A 105 10.89 7.20 -5.48
CA SER A 105 12.02 6.60 -4.76
C SER A 105 12.98 7.64 -4.19
N ASP A 106 13.01 8.84 -4.76
CA ASP A 106 13.80 10.00 -4.34
C ASP A 106 13.30 10.69 -3.06
N GLN A 107 12.08 10.39 -2.60
CA GLN A 107 11.42 11.07 -1.46
C GLN A 107 11.22 12.59 -1.65
N ILE A 108 11.30 13.12 -2.88
CA ILE A 108 11.16 14.55 -3.18
C ILE A 108 9.77 14.85 -3.74
N HIS A 109 9.06 15.78 -3.10
CA HIS A 109 7.76 16.23 -3.57
C HIS A 109 7.88 17.21 -4.75
N ASN A 110 6.89 17.20 -5.65
CA ASN A 110 6.79 18.11 -6.81
C ASN A 110 6.94 19.60 -6.46
N TYR A 111 6.53 19.99 -5.25
CA TYR A 111 6.75 21.36 -4.76
C TYR A 111 8.20 21.81 -4.91
N TRP A 112 9.16 20.97 -4.52
CA TRP A 112 10.58 21.30 -4.54
C TRP A 112 11.11 21.39 -5.97
N TYR A 113 10.70 20.48 -6.84
CA TYR A 113 11.05 20.55 -8.26
C TYR A 113 10.58 21.85 -8.90
N LYS A 114 9.40 22.37 -8.55
CA LYS A 114 8.92 23.67 -9.05
C LYS A 114 9.68 24.86 -8.51
N LYS A 115 10.04 24.84 -7.22
CA LYS A 115 10.60 25.99 -6.51
C LYS A 115 12.11 26.12 -6.65
N LEU A 116 12.81 25.01 -6.84
CA LEU A 116 14.24 24.98 -7.09
C LEU A 116 14.53 25.23 -8.58
N THR A 117 14.29 26.44 -9.05
CA THR A 117 14.46 26.80 -10.48
C THR A 117 15.90 26.61 -10.97
N THR A 118 16.87 26.66 -10.08
CA THR A 118 18.29 26.40 -10.38
C THR A 118 18.55 24.98 -10.89
N VAL A 119 17.71 23.99 -10.55
CA VAL A 119 17.87 22.61 -11.02
C VAL A 119 17.14 22.33 -12.34
N HIS A 120 16.30 23.26 -12.82
CA HIS A 120 15.52 23.04 -14.05
C HIS A 120 16.40 22.72 -15.27
N PRO A 121 17.51 23.45 -15.55
CA PRO A 121 18.37 23.12 -16.68
C PRO A 121 19.02 21.74 -16.56
N LEU A 122 19.39 21.34 -15.34
CA LEU A 122 20.02 20.04 -15.09
C LEU A 122 19.04 18.90 -15.32
N ILE A 123 17.83 18.99 -14.76
CA ILE A 123 16.80 17.95 -14.93
C ILE A 123 16.38 17.85 -16.41
N HIS A 124 16.19 19.00 -17.05
CA HIS A 124 15.86 19.08 -18.47
C HIS A 124 16.91 18.41 -19.37
N ASN A 125 18.20 18.65 -19.10
CA ASN A 125 19.28 18.01 -19.85
C ASN A 125 19.26 16.48 -19.68
N HIS A 126 19.13 15.99 -18.45
CA HIS A 126 19.04 14.55 -18.18
C HIS A 126 17.83 13.90 -18.85
N ILE A 127 16.65 14.53 -18.81
CA ILE A 127 15.44 13.99 -19.45
C ILE A 127 15.66 13.82 -20.96
N ASN A 128 16.19 14.84 -21.63
CA ASN A 128 16.48 14.75 -23.07
C ASN A 128 17.53 13.67 -23.36
N GLN A 129 18.57 13.58 -22.52
CA GLN A 129 19.61 12.56 -22.65
C GLN A 129 19.05 11.15 -22.48
N PHE A 130 18.18 10.90 -21.50
CA PHE A 130 17.61 9.57 -21.25
C PHE A 130 16.65 9.14 -22.35
N ILE A 131 15.91 10.08 -22.95
CA ILE A 131 15.04 9.77 -24.10
C ILE A 131 15.88 9.35 -25.31
N GLN A 132 17.00 10.01 -25.56
CA GLN A 132 17.90 9.69 -26.68
C GLN A 132 18.78 8.46 -26.40
N THR A 133 19.16 8.23 -25.14
CA THR A 133 20.03 7.14 -24.72
C THR A 133 19.44 6.44 -23.49
N PRO A 134 18.44 5.55 -23.68
CA PRO A 134 17.74 4.88 -22.58
C PRO A 134 18.67 4.11 -21.65
N HIS A 135 19.75 3.54 -22.18
CA HIS A 135 20.75 2.79 -21.41
C HIS A 135 21.57 3.64 -20.42
N SER A 136 21.48 4.97 -20.48
CA SER A 136 22.16 5.87 -19.56
C SER A 136 21.37 6.16 -18.28
N MET A 137 20.13 5.67 -18.18
CA MET A 137 19.30 5.82 -16.99
C MET A 137 19.89 5.04 -15.80
N PRO A 138 20.00 5.65 -14.61
CA PRO A 138 20.53 4.96 -13.43
C PRO A 138 19.63 3.78 -13.02
N HIS A 139 20.27 2.70 -12.56
CA HIS A 139 19.57 1.58 -11.95
C HIS A 139 19.20 1.92 -10.49
N PHE A 140 18.01 1.50 -10.07
CA PHE A 140 17.44 1.75 -8.74
C PHE A 140 17.20 0.43 -8.00
#